data_AF-A0A359G0Q4-F1
#
_entry.id   AF-A0A359G0Q4-F1
#
_cell.length_a   1.000
_cell.length_b   1.000
_cell.length_c   1.000
_cell.angle_alpha   90.00
_cell.angle_beta   90.00
_cell.angle_gamma   90.00
#
_symmetry.space_group_name_H-M   'P 1'
#
loop_
_entity.id
_entity.type
_entity.pdbx_description
1 polymer ?
#
loop_
_entity_poly.entity_id
_entity_poly.type
_entity_poly.pdbx_seq_one_letter_code
_entity_poly.pdbx_strand_id
1 'polypeptide(L)'
;VYSAEGGKLIDMSPADSVRQSLRTLHTGFLAMNPQTGHVLSWVGGVDFKFFKYDHVTARRQVGSTFKPILYATALNQGFDPCEFISNEQRVYERFDN
;
A
#
# COMPACT_ATOMS: atom_id res chain seq x y z
N VAL A 1 1.41 -12.93 22.76
CA VAL A 1 1.91 -12.08 21.66
C VAL A 1 1.62 -12.68 20.31
N TYR A 2 1.50 -11.83 19.30
CA TYR A 2 1.23 -12.23 17.92
C TYR A 2 2.42 -13.02 17.33
N SER A 3 2.11 -14.12 16.64
CA SER A 3 3.03 -14.88 15.79
C SER A 3 2.23 -15.45 14.60
N ALA A 4 2.88 -15.68 13.47
CA ALA A 4 2.23 -16.17 12.25
C ALA A 4 1.59 -17.56 12.42
N GLU A 5 2.09 -18.36 13.37
CA GLU A 5 1.55 -19.68 13.73
C GLU A 5 0.41 -19.61 14.76
N GLY A 6 0.06 -18.41 15.24
CA GLY A 6 -0.93 -18.17 16.27
C GLY A 6 -0.39 -17.45 17.49
N GLY A 7 -1.27 -17.14 18.45
CA GLY A 7 -0.87 -16.45 19.68
C GLY A 7 0.02 -17.31 20.58
N LYS A 8 1.17 -16.77 21.01
CA LYS A 8 2.09 -17.43 21.97
C LYS A 8 2.15 -16.66 23.29
N LEU A 9 2.14 -17.35 24.43
CA LEU A 9 2.40 -16.75 25.74
C LEU A 9 3.91 -16.73 25.98
N ILE A 10 4.48 -15.55 26.19
CA ILE A 10 5.92 -15.35 26.38
C ILE A 10 6.08 -14.22 27.40
N ASP A 11 6.91 -14.43 28.41
CA ASP A 11 7.32 -13.36 29.32
C ASP A 11 8.26 -12.40 28.60
N MET A 12 7.94 -11.11 28.63
CA MET A 12 8.70 -10.08 27.92
C MET A 12 8.79 -8.80 28.73
N SER A 13 9.93 -8.11 28.60
CA SER A 13 10.04 -6.75 29.11
C SER A 13 9.20 -5.78 28.27
N PRO A 14 8.81 -4.60 28.81
CA PRO A 14 8.12 -3.59 28.02
C PRO A 14 8.90 -3.16 26.76
N ALA A 15 10.23 -3.11 26.84
CA ALA A 15 11.08 -2.76 25.70
C ALA A 15 11.03 -3.82 24.58
N ASP A 16 10.97 -5.10 24.95
CA ASP A 16 10.88 -6.19 23.97
C ASP A 16 9.50 -6.22 23.30
N SER A 17 8.45 -5.87 24.04
CA SER A 17 7.10 -5.71 23.50
C SER A 17 7.06 -4.64 22.40
N VAL A 18 7.63 -3.45 22.65
CA VAL A 18 7.69 -2.37 21.66
C VAL A 18 8.52 -2.76 20.44
N ARG A 19 9.70 -3.38 20.63
CA ARG A 19 10.54 -3.86 19.52
C ARG A 19 9.80 -4.86 18.65
N GLN A 20 9.05 -5.77 19.26
CA GLN A 20 8.26 -6.76 18.52
C GLN A 20 7.15 -6.11 17.70
N SER A 21 6.41 -5.15 18.28
CA SER A 21 5.38 -4.41 17.56
C SER A 21 5.96 -3.65 16.36
N LEU A 22 7.12 -2.99 16.52
CA LEU A 22 7.77 -2.26 15.43
C LEU A 22 8.31 -3.17 14.31
N ARG A 23 8.66 -4.42 14.62
CA ARG A 23 9.12 -5.41 13.63
C ARG A 23 7.99 -6.14 12.93
N THR A 24 6.76 -6.05 13.46
CA THR A 24 5.61 -6.72 12.86
C THR A 24 5.19 -5.99 11.60
N LEU A 25 5.24 -6.69 10.47
CA LEU A 25 4.73 -6.16 9.21
C LEU A 25 3.21 -6.31 9.18
N HIS A 26 2.55 -5.28 8.65
CA HIS A 26 1.12 -5.27 8.44
C HIS A 26 0.82 -5.12 6.95
N THR A 27 -0.33 -5.66 6.54
CA THR A 27 -0.83 -5.58 5.17
C THR A 27 -2.35 -5.47 5.18
N GLY A 28 -2.91 -4.94 4.09
CA GLY A 28 -4.33 -4.93 3.81
C GLY A 28 -4.57 -5.47 2.40
N PHE A 29 -5.71 -6.10 2.18
CA PHE A 29 -6.11 -6.64 0.89
C PHE A 29 -7.59 -6.39 0.62
N LEU A 30 -7.88 -5.95 -0.60
CA LEU A 30 -9.22 -5.68 -1.10
C LEU A 30 -9.36 -6.27 -2.50
N ALA A 31 -10.40 -7.05 -2.72
CA ALA A 31 -10.84 -7.41 -4.07
C ALA A 31 -12.29 -6.97 -4.28
N MET A 32 -12.59 -6.44 -5.46
CA MET A 32 -13.92 -5.98 -5.81
C MET A 32 -14.23 -6.21 -7.29
N ASN A 33 -15.52 -6.30 -7.61
CA ASN A 33 -16.00 -6.29 -8.98
C ASN A 33 -15.85 -4.87 -9.55
N PRO A 34 -15.08 -4.65 -10.64
CA PRO A 34 -14.84 -3.31 -11.19
C PRO A 34 -16.06 -2.70 -11.90
N GLN A 35 -17.04 -3.52 -12.33
CA GLN A 35 -18.25 -3.05 -13.02
C GLN A 35 -19.35 -2.66 -12.03
N THR A 36 -19.54 -3.43 -10.96
CA THR A 36 -20.62 -3.20 -9.99
C THR A 36 -20.18 -2.53 -8.70
N GLY A 37 -18.87 -2.52 -8.42
CA GLY A 37 -18.32 -2.04 -7.15
C GLY A 37 -18.48 -3.02 -5.98
N HIS A 38 -19.02 -4.22 -6.20
CA HIS A 38 -19.25 -5.18 -5.12
C HIS A 38 -17.93 -5.68 -4.52
N VAL A 39 -17.81 -5.60 -3.19
CA VAL A 39 -16.65 -6.14 -2.46
C VAL A 39 -16.72 -7.66 -2.45
N LEU A 40 -15.68 -8.30 -2.97
CA LEU A 40 -15.53 -9.76 -2.99
C LEU A 40 -14.73 -10.24 -1.78
N SER A 41 -13.75 -9.46 -1.34
CA SER A 41 -12.98 -9.74 -0.13
C SER A 41 -12.44 -8.44 0.49
N TRP A 42 -12.40 -8.42 1.81
CA TRP A 42 -11.88 -7.30 2.60
C TRP A 42 -11.07 -7.83 3.78
N VAL A 43 -9.76 -7.65 3.74
CA VAL A 43 -8.81 -8.10 4.78
C VAL A 43 -8.04 -6.89 5.29
N GLY A 44 -8.43 -6.37 6.45
CA GLY A 44 -7.85 -5.16 7.03
C GLY A 44 -6.51 -5.34 7.76
N GLY A 45 -6.03 -6.57 7.93
CA GLY A 45 -4.83 -6.82 8.71
C GLY A 45 -4.45 -8.30 8.79
N VAL A 46 -3.27 -8.56 9.34
CA VAL A 46 -2.71 -9.91 9.50
C VAL A 46 -3.41 -10.75 10.56
N ASP A 47 -3.98 -10.11 11.60
CA ASP A 47 -4.79 -10.78 12.62
C ASP A 47 -5.65 -9.76 13.37
N PHE A 48 -6.98 -9.90 13.28
CA PHE A 48 -7.95 -8.98 13.88
C PHE A 48 -8.02 -9.06 15.41
N LYS A 49 -7.65 -10.20 16.01
CA LYS A 49 -7.65 -10.37 17.48
C LYS A 49 -6.55 -9.53 18.12
N PHE A 50 -5.40 -9.41 17.45
CA PHE A 50 -4.26 -8.64 17.94
C PHE A 50 -4.28 -7.19 17.42
N PHE A 51 -4.72 -6.95 16.18
CA PHE A 51 -4.65 -5.64 15.54
C PHE A 51 -5.99 -5.27 14.90
N LYS A 52 -6.63 -4.23 15.44
CA LYS A 52 -7.93 -3.76 14.95
C LYS A 52 -7.85 -2.65 13.91
N TYR A 53 -6.65 -2.16 13.61
CA TYR A 53 -6.45 -1.10 12.62
C TYR A 53 -6.59 -1.67 11.20
N ASP A 54 -7.45 -1.05 10.39
CA ASP A 54 -7.76 -1.48 9.03
C ASP A 54 -6.81 -0.84 8.01
N HIS A 55 -5.93 -1.67 7.46
CA HIS A 55 -4.94 -1.28 6.45
C HIS A 55 -5.52 -1.05 5.06
N VAL A 56 -6.75 -1.50 4.76
CA VAL A 56 -7.42 -1.17 3.49
C VAL A 56 -7.80 0.31 3.43
N THR A 57 -8.13 0.91 4.58
CA THR A 57 -8.50 2.33 4.69
C THR A 57 -7.32 3.25 5.05
N ALA A 58 -6.15 2.67 5.31
CA ALA A 58 -4.97 3.41 5.75
C ALA A 58 -4.39 4.27 4.62
N ARG A 59 -3.99 5.51 4.94
CA ARG A 59 -3.32 6.41 3.99
C ARG A 59 -1.84 6.03 3.85
N ARG A 60 -1.38 5.80 2.62
CA ARG A 60 0.01 5.50 2.27
C ARG A 60 0.38 6.16 0.94
N GLN A 61 1.66 6.43 0.73
CA GLN A 61 2.15 6.81 -0.58
C GLN A 61 2.06 5.60 -1.51
N VAL A 62 1.42 5.77 -2.66
CA VAL A 62 1.17 4.71 -3.65
C VAL A 62 2.42 4.41 -4.50
N GLY A 63 3.30 5.39 -4.68
CA GLY A 63 4.49 5.26 -5.50
C GLY A 63 4.16 4.96 -6.97
N SER A 64 4.90 4.04 -7.58
CA SER A 64 4.75 3.72 -9.01
C SER A 64 3.38 3.18 -9.42
N THR A 65 2.54 2.72 -8.48
CA THR A 65 1.17 2.25 -8.79
C THR A 65 0.24 3.38 -9.25
N PHE A 66 0.62 4.65 -9.07
CA PHE A 66 -0.09 5.80 -9.65
C PHE A 66 0.11 5.96 -11.15
N LYS A 67 1.20 5.40 -11.71
CA LYS A 67 1.59 5.60 -13.12
C LYS A 67 0.47 5.32 -14.12
N PRO A 68 -0.36 4.27 -14.00
CA PRO A 68 -1.47 4.05 -14.94
C PRO A 68 -2.43 5.23 -15.05
N ILE A 69 -2.68 5.98 -13.96
CA ILE A 69 -3.53 7.18 -13.98
C ILE A 69 -2.85 8.28 -14.81
N LEU A 70 -1.56 8.52 -14.58
CA LEU A 70 -0.76 9.49 -15.34
C LEU A 70 -0.76 9.16 -16.84
N TYR A 71 -0.51 7.90 -17.20
CA TYR A 71 -0.49 7.47 -18.60
C TYR A 71 -1.89 7.51 -19.24
N ALA A 72 -2.96 7.19 -18.49
CA ALA A 72 -4.32 7.36 -18.97
C ALA A 72 -4.64 8.83 -19.31
N THR A 73 -4.13 9.78 -18.53
CA THR A 73 -4.25 11.21 -18.85
C THR A 73 -3.52 11.56 -20.15
N ALA A 74 -2.30 11.05 -20.37
CA ALA A 74 -1.57 11.29 -21.60
C ALA A 74 -2.33 10.76 -22.83
N LEU A 75 -2.86 9.54 -22.77
CA LEU A 75 -3.69 8.96 -23.83
C LEU A 75 -4.93 9.81 -24.12
N ASN A 76 -5.62 10.30 -23.08
CA ASN A 76 -6.78 11.19 -23.23
C ASN A 76 -6.41 12.55 -23.85
N GLN A 77 -5.15 12.98 -23.72
CA GLN A 77 -4.62 14.21 -24.33
C GLN A 77 -4.12 14.00 -25.77
N GLY A 78 -4.25 12.79 -26.32
CA GLY A 78 -3.91 12.47 -27.70
C GLY A 78 -2.51 11.88 -27.91
N PHE A 79 -1.80 11.49 -26.85
CA PHE A 79 -0.56 10.72 -27.00
C PHE A 79 -0.87 9.32 -27.52
N ASP A 80 -0.06 8.83 -28.44
CA ASP A 80 -0.20 7.47 -28.94
C ASP A 80 0.46 6.45 -27.98
N PRO A 81 -0.11 5.25 -27.78
CA PRO A 81 0.49 4.21 -26.95
C PRO A 81 1.91 3.80 -27.38
N CYS A 82 2.21 3.96 -28.67
CA CYS A 82 3.50 3.64 -29.27
C CYS A 82 4.43 4.86 -29.42
N GLU A 83 4.01 6.03 -28.94
CA GLU A 83 4.81 7.24 -28.99
C GLU A 83 6.07 7.08 -28.15
N PHE A 84 7.23 7.40 -28.74
CA PHE A 84 8.50 7.26 -28.06
C PHE A 84 8.71 8.42 -27.06
N ILE A 85 8.93 8.07 -25.80
CA ILE A 85 9.29 9.03 -24.75
C ILE A 85 10.71 8.72 -24.27
N SER A 86 11.60 9.71 -24.34
CA SER A 86 12.98 9.57 -23.88
C SER A 86 13.04 9.34 -22.37
N ASN A 87 13.77 8.30 -21.94
CA ASN A 87 14.09 8.01 -20.54
C ASN A 87 15.46 8.58 -20.14
N GLU A 88 15.79 9.77 -20.64
CA GLU A 88 17.03 10.45 -20.28
C GLU A 88 16.97 11.06 -18.87
N GLN A 89 18.13 11.19 -18.22
CA GLN A 89 18.21 11.82 -16.92
C GLN A 89 17.76 13.28 -17.02
N ARG A 90 16.75 13.63 -16.22
CA ARG A 90 16.26 15.00 -16.09
C ARG A 90 16.57 15.53 -14.69
N VAL A 91 17.15 16.72 -14.63
CA VAL A 91 17.29 17.49 -13.39
C VAL A 91 16.21 18.56 -13.42
N TYR A 92 15.38 18.60 -12.40
CA TYR A 92 14.37 19.64 -12.21
C TYR A 92 14.91 20.59 -11.13
N GLU A 93 15.40 21.77 -11.51
CA GLU A 93 16.18 22.68 -10.63
C GLU A 93 15.35 23.43 -9.55
N ARG A 94 14.15 22.93 -9.22
CA ARG A 94 13.09 23.49 -8.36
C ARG A 94 12.17 24.52 -9.03
N PHE A 95 10.88 24.26 -8.82
CA PHE A 95 9.82 25.26 -8.71
C PHE A 95 10.03 26.00 -7.38
N ASP A 96 10.31 27.30 -7.45
CA ASP A 96 10.18 28.19 -6.30
C ASP A 96 8.69 28.29 -5.92
N ASN A 97 8.35 27.97 -4.67
CA ASN A 97 7.11 28.39 -4.01
C ASN A 97 7.50 29.28 -2.83
#